data_AF-A0A8D0WEY5-F1
#
_entry.id   AF-A0A8D0WEY5-F1
#
_cell.length_a   1.000
_cell.length_b   1.000
_cell.length_c   1.000
_cell.angle_alpha   90.00
_cell.angle_beta   90.00
_cell.angle_gamma   90.00
#
_symmetry.space_group_name_H-M   'P 1'
#
loop_
_entity.id
_entity.type
_entity.pdbx_description
1 polymer ?
#
loop_
_entity_poly.entity_id
_entity_poly.type
_entity_poly.pdbx_seq_one_letter_code
_entity_poly.pdbx_strand_id
1 'polypeptide(L)'
;AYGNLDELPEPLLLRVLAELPAAQLVQACRLVCLRWKELVDGAPLWLLKCQQEGLVPEGGTEDERDHWQQFYFLSKRRRNLLRNPCGEEDLEGWSDVEHGGDGWRVEELPGDSGLEFIHDRCRSQTRLR
;
A
#
# COMPACT_ATOMS: atom_id res chain seq x y z
N ALA A 1 6.36 31.13 -28.79
CA ALA A 1 7.24 30.00 -28.43
C ALA A 1 6.43 29.05 -27.57
N TYR A 2 6.16 27.84 -28.06
CA TYR A 2 5.57 26.80 -27.22
C TYR A 2 6.69 26.30 -26.31
N GLY A 3 6.61 26.57 -25.01
CA GLY A 3 7.66 26.17 -24.07
C GLY A 3 7.82 24.65 -24.09
N ASN A 4 9.06 24.18 -24.26
CA ASN A 4 9.36 22.76 -24.21
C ASN A 4 9.42 22.32 -22.73
N LEU A 5 8.80 21.17 -22.41
CA LEU A 5 8.91 20.55 -21.07
C LEU A 5 10.38 20.28 -20.68
N ASP A 6 11.26 20.09 -21.66
CA ASP A 6 12.69 19.89 -21.43
C ASP A 6 13.42 21.14 -20.94
N GLU A 7 12.82 22.33 -21.07
CA GLU A 7 13.39 23.60 -20.60
C GLU A 7 12.91 23.98 -19.20
N LEU A 8 11.94 23.26 -18.63
CA LEU A 8 11.47 23.52 -17.27
C LEU A 8 12.61 23.32 -16.26
N PRO A 9 12.74 24.18 -15.23
CA PRO A 9 13.53 23.88 -14.05
C PRO A 9 13.14 22.53 -13.43
N GLU A 10 14.12 21.80 -12.89
CA GLU A 10 13.92 20.48 -12.29
C GLU A 10 12.79 20.42 -11.25
N PRO A 11 12.67 21.36 -10.29
CA PRO A 11 11.58 21.33 -9.32
C PRO A 11 10.18 21.41 -9.95
N LEU A 12 10.04 22.11 -11.08
CA LEU A 12 8.76 22.21 -11.79
C LEU A 12 8.48 20.94 -12.60
N LEU A 13 9.49 20.34 -13.22
CA LEU A 13 9.33 19.06 -13.92
C LEU A 13 8.99 17.92 -12.94
N LEU A 14 9.61 17.90 -11.75
CA LEU A 14 9.25 16.95 -10.68
C LEU A 14 7.77 17.07 -10.28
N ARG A 15 7.25 18.30 -10.15
CA ARG A 15 5.81 18.51 -9.88
C ARG A 15 4.93 17.97 -11.00
N VAL A 16 5.29 18.20 -12.26
CA VAL A 16 4.54 17.64 -13.41
C VAL A 16 4.56 16.12 -13.40
N LEU A 17 5.72 15.50 -13.17
CA LEU A 17 5.86 14.06 -13.11
C LEU A 17 5.11 13.46 -11.90
N ALA A 18 5.10 14.14 -10.76
CA ALA A 18 4.44 13.67 -9.55
C ALA A 18 2.92 13.51 -9.72
N GLU A 19 2.29 14.26 -10.64
CA GLU A 19 0.87 14.12 -10.99
C GLU A 19 0.55 12.85 -11.79
N LEU A 20 1.56 12.16 -12.34
CA LEU A 20 1.36 10.97 -13.16
C LEU A 20 1.22 9.68 -12.32
N PRO A 21 0.48 8.66 -12.83
CA PRO A 21 0.45 7.33 -12.23
C PRO A 21 1.86 6.73 -12.14
N ALA A 22 2.20 6.18 -10.97
CA ALA A 22 3.53 5.61 -10.72
C ALA A 22 3.96 4.52 -11.71
N ALA A 23 3.02 3.71 -12.22
CA ALA A 23 3.32 2.72 -13.24
C ALA A 23 3.79 3.39 -14.55
N GLN A 24 3.15 4.48 -14.98
CA GLN A 24 3.53 5.21 -16.19
C GLN A 24 4.87 5.93 -16.03
N LEU A 25 5.20 6.40 -14.82
CA LEU A 25 6.50 6.98 -14.52
C LEU A 25 7.63 5.98 -14.82
N VAL A 26 7.51 4.77 -14.27
CA VAL A 26 8.54 3.73 -14.38
C VAL A 26 8.58 3.09 -15.78
N GLN A 27 7.42 2.89 -16.42
CA GLN A 27 7.31 2.14 -17.67
C GLN A 27 7.45 3.00 -18.92
N ALA A 28 7.08 4.28 -18.87
CA ALA A 28 7.06 5.16 -20.05
C ALA A 28 7.92 6.42 -19.85
N CYS A 29 7.70 7.18 -18.77
CA CYS A 29 8.38 8.47 -18.56
C CYS A 29 9.89 8.30 -18.42
N ARG A 30 10.33 7.22 -17.75
CA ARG A 30 11.73 6.82 -17.63
C ARG A 30 12.44 6.62 -18.98
N LEU A 31 11.70 6.37 -20.06
CA LEU A 31 12.22 6.09 -21.40
C LEU A 31 12.19 7.31 -22.34
N VAL A 32 11.68 8.46 -21.90
CA VAL A 32 11.53 9.66 -22.73
C VAL A 32 12.90 10.25 -23.10
N CYS A 33 13.73 10.53 -22.09
CA CYS A 33 15.10 11.03 -22.28
C CYS A 33 15.94 10.78 -21.01
N LEU A 34 17.26 11.02 -21.08
CA LEU A 34 18.17 10.82 -19.95
C LEU A 34 17.78 11.65 -18.72
N ARG A 35 17.35 12.90 -18.93
CA ARG A 35 16.90 13.78 -17.85
C ARG A 35 15.68 13.22 -17.10
N TRP A 36 14.68 12.73 -17.83
CA TRP A 36 13.49 12.13 -17.22
C TRP A 36 13.83 10.83 -16.49
N LYS A 37 14.74 10.03 -17.05
CA LYS A 37 15.26 8.83 -16.38
C LYS A 37 15.88 9.16 -15.02
N GLU A 38 16.74 10.18 -14.95
CA GLU A 38 17.40 10.60 -13.70
C GLU A 38 16.37 11.04 -12.64
N LEU A 39 15.35 11.81 -13.05
CA LEU A 39 14.29 12.24 -12.13
C LEU A 39 13.40 11.08 -11.66
N VAL A 40 13.08 10.15 -12.55
CA VAL A 40 12.27 8.96 -12.21
C VAL A 40 13.06 8.00 -11.32
N ASP A 41 14.36 7.84 -11.53
CA ASP A 41 15.21 6.99 -10.69
C ASP A 41 15.58 7.68 -9.34
N GLY A 42 15.43 8.99 -9.25
CA GLY A 42 15.80 9.80 -8.09
C GLY A 42 14.77 9.81 -6.96
N ALA A 43 15.25 9.85 -5.72
CA ALA A 43 14.45 9.98 -4.51
C ALA A 43 13.46 11.17 -4.49
N PRO A 44 13.81 12.39 -4.97
CA PRO A 44 12.95 13.57 -4.82
C PRO A 44 11.55 13.40 -5.42
N LEU A 45 11.41 12.72 -6.56
CA LEU A 45 10.11 12.47 -7.19
C LEU A 45 9.21 11.64 -6.28
N TRP A 46 9.75 10.55 -5.74
CA TRP A 46 8.99 9.60 -4.95
C TRP A 46 8.69 10.12 -3.54
N LEU A 47 9.60 10.91 -2.96
CA LEU A 47 9.32 11.65 -1.73
C LEU A 47 8.16 12.62 -1.92
N LEU A 48 8.19 13.44 -2.99
CA LEU A 48 7.12 14.38 -3.30
C LEU A 48 5.77 13.67 -3.45
N LYS A 49 5.73 12.55 -4.20
CA LYS A 49 4.50 11.74 -4.32
C LYS A 49 4.04 11.18 -2.98
N CYS A 50 4.95 10.72 -2.12
CA CYS A 50 4.59 10.24 -0.78
C CYS A 50 3.99 11.35 0.08
N GLN A 51 4.53 12.56 0.02
CA GLN A 51 4.00 13.72 0.75
C GLN A 51 2.62 14.13 0.25
N GLN A 52 2.42 14.24 -1.07
CA GLN A 52 1.14 14.57 -1.69
C GLN A 52 0.02 13.59 -1.32
N GLU A 53 0.38 12.32 -1.12
CA GLU A 53 -0.58 11.25 -0.82
C GLU A 53 -0.66 10.89 0.66
N GLY A 54 -0.03 11.66 1.56
CA GLY A 54 -0.08 11.44 3.01
C GLY A 54 0.57 10.11 3.46
N LEU A 55 1.52 9.58 2.70
CA LEU A 55 2.20 8.31 2.97
C LEU A 55 3.42 8.46 3.88
N VAL A 56 3.91 9.68 4.10
CA VAL A 56 5.05 9.95 4.97
C VAL A 56 4.59 9.80 6.43
N PRO A 57 5.14 8.86 7.22
CA PRO A 57 4.70 8.65 8.60
C PRO A 57 5.12 9.81 9.50
N GLU A 58 4.21 10.21 10.39
CA GLU A 58 4.49 11.17 11.45
C GLU A 58 5.53 10.57 12.42
N GLY A 59 6.71 11.19 12.51
CA GLY A 59 7.76 10.80 13.45
C GLY A 59 8.75 9.73 12.97
N GLY A 60 8.72 9.34 11.70
CA GLY A 60 9.81 8.53 11.10
C GLY A 60 11.04 9.39 10.83
N THR A 61 12.24 8.88 11.10
CA THR A 61 13.48 9.55 10.68
C THR A 61 13.51 9.64 9.15
N GLU A 62 13.64 10.86 8.62
CA GLU A 62 13.79 11.11 7.18
C GLU A 62 15.07 10.44 6.60
N ASP A 63 16.00 10.09 7.50
CA ASP A 63 17.41 9.76 7.22
C ASP A 63 17.71 8.35 6.70
N GLU A 64 16.75 7.40 6.63
CA GLU A 64 17.06 6.00 6.27
C GLU A 64 16.43 5.51 4.95
N ARG A 65 15.91 6.41 4.10
CA ARG A 65 15.19 6.00 2.90
C ARG A 65 15.93 6.33 1.61
N ASP A 66 16.96 5.54 1.32
CA ASP A 66 17.59 5.54 0.00
C ASP A 66 16.64 5.05 -1.12
N HIS A 67 15.53 4.39 -0.76
CA HIS A 67 14.64 3.67 -1.68
C HIS A 67 13.19 4.20 -1.68
N TRP A 68 12.99 5.52 -1.81
CA TRP A 68 11.64 6.14 -1.81
C TRP A 68 10.68 5.56 -2.84
N GLN A 69 11.17 5.16 -4.02
CA GLN A 69 10.34 4.48 -5.02
C GLN A 69 9.73 3.19 -4.47
N GLN A 70 10.55 2.35 -3.83
CA GLN A 70 10.10 1.10 -3.24
C GLN A 70 9.11 1.36 -2.10
N PHE A 71 9.42 2.33 -1.23
CA PHE A 71 8.53 2.75 -0.16
C PHE A 71 7.15 3.17 -0.68
N TYR A 72 7.11 3.99 -1.75
CA TYR A 72 5.86 4.42 -2.37
C TYR A 72 5.03 3.20 -2.81
N PHE A 73 5.60 2.29 -3.60
CA PHE A 73 4.87 1.13 -4.11
C PHE A 73 4.39 0.18 -3.01
N LEU A 74 5.20 -0.06 -1.97
CA LEU A 74 4.82 -0.88 -0.82
C LEU A 74 3.68 -0.23 -0.03
N SER A 75 3.79 1.07 0.23
CA SER A 75 2.75 1.84 0.94
C SER A 75 1.42 1.82 0.19
N LYS A 76 1.43 2.03 -1.14
CA LYS A 76 0.22 1.97 -1.97
C LYS A 76 -0.43 0.58 -2.03
N ARG A 77 0.33 -0.49 -1.76
CA ARG A 77 -0.15 -1.87 -1.83
C ARG A 77 -0.45 -2.48 -0.46
N ARG A 78 -0.19 -1.74 0.63
CA ARG A 78 -0.35 -2.20 2.01
C ARG A 78 -1.81 -2.53 2.30
N ARG A 79 -2.11 -3.82 2.42
CA ARG A 79 -3.41 -4.36 2.82
C ARG A 79 -3.22 -5.77 3.40
N ASN A 80 -4.22 -6.28 4.11
CA ASN A 80 -4.26 -7.70 4.44
C ASN A 80 -4.37 -8.50 3.14
N LEU A 81 -3.51 -9.51 2.98
CA LEU A 81 -3.53 -10.41 1.83
C LEU A 81 -4.35 -11.67 2.09
N LEU A 82 -4.68 -11.94 3.36
CA LEU A 82 -5.60 -13.00 3.72
C LEU A 82 -7.03 -12.60 3.34
N ARG A 83 -7.73 -13.50 2.67
CA ARG A 83 -9.18 -13.37 2.45
C ARG A 83 -9.91 -13.75 3.74
N ASN A 84 -11.05 -13.10 3.98
CA ASN A 84 -11.97 -13.43 5.06
C ASN A 84 -11.28 -13.70 6.43
N PRO A 85 -10.47 -12.76 6.93
CA PRO A 85 -9.66 -12.99 8.13
C PRO A 85 -10.48 -13.10 9.42
N CYS A 86 -11.74 -12.67 9.41
CA CYS A 86 -12.63 -12.68 10.59
C CYS A 86 -13.82 -13.65 10.44
N GLY A 87 -13.97 -14.37 9.32
CA GLY A 87 -15.12 -15.27 9.12
C GLY A 87 -16.45 -14.55 8.80
N GLU A 88 -16.41 -13.32 8.29
CA GLU A 88 -17.63 -12.62 7.83
C GLU A 88 -18.27 -13.32 6.61
N GLU A 89 -17.48 -14.11 5.87
CA GLU A 89 -17.90 -14.91 4.71
C GLU A 89 -17.76 -16.42 5.02
N ASP A 90 -18.14 -16.84 6.23
CA ASP A 90 -17.97 -18.21 6.73
C ASP A 90 -16.51 -18.71 6.58
N LEU A 91 -16.28 -19.82 5.88
CA LEU A 91 -14.96 -20.37 5.57
C LEU A 91 -14.49 -20.01 4.15
N GLU A 92 -15.16 -19.08 3.46
CA GLU A 92 -14.72 -18.67 2.12
C GLU A 92 -13.30 -18.08 2.16
N GLY A 93 -12.48 -18.45 1.17
CA GLY A 93 -11.10 -17.99 1.07
C GLY A 93 -10.09 -18.81 1.87
N TRP A 94 -10.56 -19.74 2.70
CA TRP A 94 -9.74 -20.75 3.37
C TRP A 94 -9.73 -22.04 2.54
N SER A 95 -8.56 -22.67 2.38
CA SER A 95 -8.38 -23.96 1.72
C SER A 95 -7.80 -24.98 2.70
N ASP A 96 -7.84 -26.26 2.33
CA ASP A 96 -7.29 -27.36 3.14
C ASP A 96 -7.87 -27.39 4.57
N VAL A 97 -9.16 -27.04 4.69
CA VAL A 97 -9.85 -26.95 5.98
C VAL A 97 -10.23 -28.35 6.46
N GLU A 98 -9.62 -28.78 7.56
CA GLU A 98 -9.94 -30.02 8.25
C GLU A 98 -11.13 -29.83 9.20
N HIS A 99 -12.18 -30.64 9.03
CA HIS A 99 -13.44 -30.57 9.79
C HIS A 99 -13.56 -31.73 10.79
N GLY A 100 -12.55 -31.93 11.64
CA GLY A 100 -12.62 -32.92 12.71
C GLY A 100 -13.64 -32.55 13.80
N GLY A 101 -14.12 -33.54 14.56
CA GLY A 101 -15.07 -33.30 15.66
C GLY A 101 -16.40 -32.69 15.19
N ASP A 102 -16.84 -31.62 15.86
CA ASP A 102 -18.03 -30.85 15.49
C ASP A 102 -17.76 -29.86 14.34
N GLY A 103 -16.53 -29.83 13.82
CA GLY A 103 -16.09 -28.95 12.75
C GLY A 103 -15.82 -27.51 13.19
N TRP A 104 -15.51 -26.66 12.20
CA TRP A 104 -15.35 -25.23 12.41
C TRP A 104 -16.70 -24.54 12.49
N ARG A 105 -16.81 -23.56 13.40
CA ARG A 105 -17.96 -22.65 13.48
C ARG A 105 -17.47 -21.21 13.54
N VAL A 106 -18.16 -20.33 12.83
CA VAL A 106 -18.03 -18.88 13.00
C VAL A 106 -18.89 -18.44 14.18
N GLU A 107 -18.30 -17.66 15.08
CA GLU A 107 -18.96 -17.10 16.26
C GLU A 107 -18.83 -15.58 16.27
N GLU A 108 -19.88 -14.90 16.75
CA GLU A 108 -19.85 -13.45 16.99
C GLU A 108 -19.03 -13.12 18.24
N LEU A 109 -18.37 -11.95 18.22
CA LEU A 109 -17.58 -11.44 19.32
C LEU A 109 -18.41 -10.50 20.22
N PRO A 110 -18.17 -10.49 21.54
CA PRO A 110 -17.35 -11.45 22.26
C PRO A 110 -18.04 -12.82 22.35
N GLY A 111 -17.26 -13.89 22.21
CA GLY A 111 -17.78 -15.26 22.35
C GLY A 111 -18.12 -15.61 23.81
N ASP A 112 -18.68 -16.80 24.03
CA ASP A 112 -19.03 -17.29 25.37
C ASP A 112 -17.82 -17.24 26.32
N SER A 113 -17.97 -16.49 27.43
CA SER A 113 -16.90 -16.25 28.42
C SER A 113 -15.63 -15.56 27.84
N GLY A 114 -15.75 -14.88 26.70
CA GLY A 114 -14.69 -14.14 26.03
C GLY A 114 -14.60 -12.67 26.44
N LEU A 115 -13.42 -12.09 26.27
CA LEU A 115 -13.21 -10.64 26.35
C LEU A 115 -13.44 -9.99 24.97
N GLU A 116 -13.72 -8.70 24.98
CA GLU A 116 -13.87 -7.91 23.77
C GLU A 116 -12.56 -7.83 22.99
N PHE A 117 -12.66 -7.94 21.66
CA PHE A 117 -11.50 -7.85 20.78
C PHE A 117 -11.20 -6.38 20.48
N ILE A 118 -9.99 -5.93 20.80
CA ILE A 118 -9.61 -4.51 20.83
C ILE A 118 -9.46 -3.90 19.41
N HIS A 119 -9.55 -4.72 18.36
CA HIS A 119 -9.46 -4.23 16.99
C HIS A 119 -10.86 -4.15 16.34
N ASP A 120 -11.35 -2.92 16.14
CA ASP A 120 -12.70 -2.57 15.64
C ASP A 120 -13.12 -3.17 14.28
N ARG A 121 -12.26 -3.94 13.62
CA ARG A 121 -12.50 -4.45 12.26
C ARG A 121 -12.87 -5.94 12.19
N CYS A 122 -12.81 -6.68 13.30
CA CYS A 122 -13.32 -8.05 13.35
C CYS A 122 -14.51 -8.10 14.32
N ARG A 123 -15.68 -8.47 13.80
CA ARG A 123 -16.89 -8.73 14.61
C ARG A 123 -17.12 -10.21 14.89
N SER A 124 -16.51 -11.07 14.09
CA SER A 124 -16.62 -12.52 14.20
C SER A 124 -15.23 -13.17 14.26
N GLN A 125 -15.21 -14.42 14.71
CA GLN A 125 -14.03 -15.28 14.69
C GLN A 125 -14.42 -16.73 14.36
N THR A 126 -13.55 -17.44 13.65
CA THR A 126 -13.65 -18.90 13.46
C THR A 126 -13.01 -19.64 14.62
N ARG A 127 -13.72 -20.61 15.20
CA ARG A 127 -13.22 -21.46 16.29
C ARG A 127 -13.47 -22.94 16.02
N LEU A 128 -12.49 -23.78 16.36
CA LEU A 128 -12.67 -25.23 16.54
C LEU A 128 -13.30 -25.45 17.91
N ARG A 129 -14.43 -26.17 17.96
CA ARG A 129 -15.02 -26.66 19.20
C ARG A 129 -14.65 -28.13 19.43
#